data_AF-A0A9P7ANA4-F1
#
_entry.id   AF-A0A9P7ANA4-F1
#
_cell.length_a   1.000
_cell.length_b   1.000
_cell.length_c   1.000
_cell.angle_alpha   90.00
_cell.angle_beta   90.00
_cell.angle_gamma   90.00
#
_symmetry.space_group_name_H-M   'P 1'
#
loop_
_entity.id
_entity.type
_entity.pdbx_description
1 polymer ?
#
loop_
_entity_poly.entity_id
_entity_poly.type
_entity_poly.pdbx_seq_one_letter_code
_entity_poly.pdbx_strand_id
1 'polypeptide(L)'
;IPDNATIKAMVRRRYNIRPCNFQIQSAVEQLKCRDVITVAPTGVGKTLMFWVPLLFTGNVVMTVITALNSLGDQNVKELNMLGLTCINVTGQNMSDELFKEIEDLHYRVVIISPELVILSYP
;
A
#
# COMPACT_ATOMS: atom_id res chain seq x y z
N ILE A 1 6.57 -11.98 -13.59
CA ILE A 1 6.78 -11.69 -12.15
C ILE A 1 8.24 -12.00 -11.83
N PRO A 2 8.99 -11.09 -11.18
CA PRO A 2 10.40 -11.31 -10.86
C PRO A 2 10.58 -12.42 -9.81
N ASP A 3 11.76 -13.04 -9.77
CA ASP A 3 12.09 -14.03 -8.74
C ASP A 3 12.30 -13.40 -7.35
N ASN A 4 12.31 -14.23 -6.31
CA ASN A 4 12.43 -13.79 -4.92
C ASN A 4 13.74 -13.03 -4.63
N ALA A 5 14.86 -13.37 -5.27
CA ALA A 5 16.13 -12.70 -5.05
C ALA A 5 16.10 -11.30 -5.67
N THR A 6 15.55 -11.17 -6.87
CA THR A 6 15.32 -9.90 -7.56
C THR A 6 14.40 -9.00 -6.73
N ILE A 7 13.31 -9.53 -6.19
CA ILE A 7 12.39 -8.76 -5.33
C ILE A 7 13.12 -8.26 -4.08
N LYS A 8 13.83 -9.13 -3.37
CA LYS A 8 14.60 -8.76 -2.17
C LYS A 8 15.65 -7.66 -2.46
N ALA A 9 16.35 -7.77 -3.57
CA ALA A 9 17.34 -6.79 -3.99
C ALA A 9 16.70 -5.43 -4.25
N MET A 10 15.55 -5.40 -4.93
CA MET A 10 14.81 -4.16 -5.19
C MET A 10 14.28 -3.51 -3.92
N VAL A 11 13.72 -4.28 -2.99
CA VAL A 11 13.28 -3.77 -1.69
C VAL A 11 14.45 -3.14 -0.94
N ARG A 12 15.60 -3.82 -0.88
CA ARG A 12 16.80 -3.27 -0.23
C ARG A 12 17.28 -1.99 -0.92
N ARG A 13 17.27 -1.96 -2.25
CA ARG A 13 17.74 -0.81 -3.03
C ARG A 13 16.82 0.41 -2.89
N ARG A 14 15.50 0.23 -2.88
CA ARG A 14 14.53 1.34 -2.93
C ARG A 14 14.04 1.77 -1.56
N TYR A 15 13.89 0.84 -0.64
CA TYR A 15 13.34 1.10 0.69
C TYR A 15 14.39 1.06 1.80
N ASN A 16 15.63 0.67 1.49
CA ASN A 16 16.70 0.46 2.48
C ASN A 16 16.30 -0.50 3.62
N ILE A 17 15.42 -1.46 3.32
CA ILE A 17 14.92 -2.46 4.27
C ILE A 17 15.34 -3.85 3.81
N ARG A 18 15.67 -4.74 4.76
CA ARG A 18 15.85 -6.17 4.49
C ARG A 18 14.53 -6.90 4.77
N PRO A 19 13.82 -7.38 3.73
CA PRO A 19 12.54 -8.06 3.94
C PRO A 19 12.73 -9.50 4.44
N CYS A 20 11.81 -9.93 5.29
CA CYS A 20 11.61 -11.32 5.70
C CYS A 20 10.99 -12.16 4.57
N ASN A 21 11.15 -13.48 4.65
CA ASN A 21 10.64 -14.38 3.61
C ASN A 21 9.11 -14.31 3.46
N PHE A 22 8.36 -14.24 4.56
CA PHE A 22 6.90 -14.21 4.50
C PHE A 22 6.36 -12.94 3.81
N GLN A 23 7.03 -11.79 4.00
CA GLN A 23 6.67 -10.53 3.33
C GLN A 23 6.82 -10.66 1.81
N ILE A 24 7.92 -11.29 1.37
CA ILE A 24 8.17 -11.54 -0.06
C ILE A 24 7.18 -12.54 -0.63
N GLN A 25 6.88 -13.63 0.10
CA GLN A 25 5.89 -14.62 -0.35
C GLN A 25 4.51 -13.98 -0.54
N SER A 26 4.05 -13.20 0.44
CA SER A 26 2.78 -12.47 0.35
C SER A 26 2.77 -11.52 -0.83
N ALA A 27 3.83 -10.72 -1.02
CA ALA A 27 3.94 -9.80 -2.14
C ALA A 27 3.97 -10.50 -3.51
N VAL A 28 4.61 -11.67 -3.62
CA VAL A 28 4.65 -12.47 -4.86
C VAL A 28 3.26 -12.97 -5.23
N GLU A 29 2.48 -13.46 -4.27
CA GLU A 29 1.11 -13.90 -4.54
C GLU A 29 0.19 -12.72 -4.88
N GLN A 30 0.39 -11.55 -4.26
CA GLN A 30 -0.29 -10.31 -4.66
C GLN A 30 0.07 -9.90 -6.11
N LEU A 31 1.33 -9.98 -6.51
CA LEU A 31 1.79 -9.72 -7.89
C LEU A 31 1.23 -10.73 -8.91
N LYS A 32 0.77 -11.90 -8.46
CA LYS A 32 0.03 -12.87 -9.28
C LYS A 32 -1.47 -12.58 -9.34
N CYS A 33 -1.93 -11.48 -8.75
CA CYS A 33 -3.34 -11.12 -8.62
C CYS A 33 -4.15 -12.21 -7.89
N ARG A 34 -3.60 -12.77 -6.81
CA ARG A 34 -4.29 -13.74 -5.97
C ARG A 34 -4.72 -13.13 -4.64
N ASP A 35 -5.78 -13.68 -4.07
CA ASP A 35 -6.19 -13.37 -2.71
C ASP A 35 -5.21 -13.98 -1.70
N VAL A 36 -4.74 -13.18 -0.75
CA VAL A 36 -3.72 -13.59 0.22
C VAL A 36 -4.17 -13.25 1.63
N ILE A 37 -4.24 -14.27 2.48
CA ILE A 37 -4.40 -14.10 3.93
C ILE A 37 -3.02 -14.27 4.56
N THR A 38 -2.48 -13.19 5.13
CA THR A 38 -1.21 -13.23 5.87
C THR A 38 -1.45 -13.05 7.36
N VAL A 39 -1.09 -14.05 8.16
CA VAL A 39 -1.17 -14.01 9.62
C VAL A 39 0.23 -13.90 10.21
N ALA A 40 0.50 -12.82 10.93
CA ALA A 40 1.78 -12.61 11.59
C ALA A 40 1.60 -11.73 12.85
N PRO A 41 2.46 -11.87 13.89
CA PRO A 41 2.39 -11.05 15.09
C PRO A 41 2.51 -9.55 14.83
N THR A 42 2.15 -8.72 15.81
CA THR A 42 2.45 -7.28 15.76
C THR A 42 3.97 -7.04 15.87
N GLY A 43 4.45 -5.89 15.35
CA GLY A 43 5.87 -5.53 15.40
C GLY A 43 6.78 -6.21 14.37
N VAL A 44 6.37 -7.31 13.74
CA VAL A 44 7.19 -8.05 12.74
C VAL A 44 7.25 -7.40 11.35
N GLY A 45 6.72 -6.18 11.20
CA GLY A 45 6.79 -5.41 9.95
C GLY A 45 5.85 -5.87 8.84
N LYS A 46 4.68 -6.46 9.16
CA LYS A 46 3.71 -6.92 8.16
C LYS A 46 3.36 -5.89 7.10
N THR A 47 3.34 -4.60 7.43
CA THR A 47 3.00 -3.49 6.53
C THR A 47 3.86 -3.46 5.26
N LEU A 48 5.13 -3.87 5.33
CA LEU A 48 6.02 -3.86 4.17
C LEU A 48 5.45 -4.68 3.00
N MET A 49 4.69 -5.74 3.26
CA MET A 49 4.15 -6.63 2.22
C MET A 49 3.18 -5.93 1.26
N PHE A 50 2.57 -4.81 1.67
CA PHE A 50 1.70 -3.99 0.83
C PHE A 50 2.51 -3.13 -0.16
N TRP A 51 3.69 -2.68 0.22
CA TRP A 51 4.48 -1.75 -0.59
C TRP A 51 5.35 -2.46 -1.62
N VAL A 52 5.79 -3.70 -1.34
CA VAL A 52 6.65 -4.46 -2.26
C VAL A 52 6.04 -4.61 -3.67
N PRO A 53 4.74 -4.93 -3.85
CA PRO A 53 4.15 -5.00 -5.19
C PRO A 53 4.27 -3.70 -6.00
N LEU A 54 4.21 -2.53 -5.36
CA LEU A 54 4.28 -1.22 -6.03
C LEU A 54 5.64 -0.92 -6.67
N LEU A 55 6.69 -1.65 -6.28
CA LEU A 55 8.00 -1.60 -6.96
C LEU A 55 7.98 -2.19 -8.37
N PHE A 56 6.96 -3.00 -8.70
CA PHE A 56 6.86 -3.77 -9.93
C PHE A 56 5.61 -3.47 -10.74
N THR A 57 4.71 -2.63 -10.21
CA THR A 57 3.53 -2.13 -10.92
C THR A 57 3.67 -0.63 -11.12
N GLY A 58 3.47 -0.14 -12.34
CA GLY A 58 3.52 1.30 -12.65
C GLY A 58 2.16 1.98 -12.56
N ASN A 59 1.11 1.24 -12.95
CA ASN A 59 -0.22 1.80 -13.23
C ASN A 59 -1.27 1.26 -12.24
N VAL A 60 -0.89 1.08 -10.98
CA VAL A 60 -1.75 0.50 -9.94
C VAL A 60 -1.72 1.39 -8.70
N VAL A 61 -2.90 1.66 -8.16
CA VAL A 61 -3.12 2.25 -6.85
C VAL A 61 -3.32 1.12 -5.83
N MET A 62 -2.57 1.17 -4.72
CA MET A 62 -2.85 0.30 -3.58
C MET A 62 -3.82 0.97 -2.61
N THR A 63 -5.02 0.43 -2.51
CA THR A 63 -6.00 0.87 -1.51
C THR A 63 -5.86 0.05 -0.24
N VAL A 64 -5.56 0.72 0.87
CA VAL A 64 -5.43 0.13 2.21
C VAL A 64 -6.62 0.57 3.05
N ILE A 65 -7.47 -0.41 3.39
CA ILE A 65 -8.63 -0.18 4.25
C ILE A 65 -8.24 -0.43 5.70
N THR A 66 -8.39 0.56 6.58
CA THR A 66 -7.98 0.47 7.99
C THR A 66 -8.89 1.24 8.93
N ALA A 67 -9.16 0.68 10.11
CA ALA A 67 -10.00 1.32 11.14
C ALA A 67 -9.29 2.44 11.94
N LEU A 68 -7.95 2.55 11.82
CA LEU A 68 -7.16 3.52 12.59
C LEU A 68 -6.87 4.77 11.77
N ASN A 69 -7.74 5.78 11.90
CA ASN A 69 -7.56 7.10 11.26
C ASN A 69 -6.29 7.83 11.77
N SER A 70 -5.87 7.57 13.01
CA SER A 70 -4.67 8.17 13.61
C SER A 70 -3.34 7.73 12.97
N LEU A 71 -3.37 6.70 12.10
CA LEU A 71 -2.20 6.26 11.33
C LEU A 71 -2.11 6.91 9.94
N GLY A 72 -3.11 7.66 9.47
CA GLY A 72 -3.13 8.22 8.12
C GLY A 72 -1.92 9.11 7.83
N ASP A 73 -1.70 10.14 8.64
CA ASP A 73 -0.60 11.10 8.44
C ASP A 73 0.78 10.48 8.68
N GLN A 74 0.87 9.52 9.61
CA GLN A 74 2.11 8.77 9.84
C GLN A 74 2.45 7.89 8.64
N ASN A 75 1.46 7.17 8.11
CA ASN A 75 1.62 6.34 6.93
C ASN A 75 1.98 7.19 5.70
N VAL A 76 1.36 8.36 5.52
CA VAL A 76 1.71 9.28 4.42
C VAL A 76 3.18 9.71 4.53
N LYS A 77 3.65 10.08 5.72
CA LYS A 77 5.07 10.42 5.95
C LYS A 77 5.99 9.24 5.65
N GLU A 78 5.67 8.05 6.15
CA GLU A 78 6.44 6.84 5.90
C GLU A 78 6.51 6.49 4.42
N LEU A 79 5.39 6.56 3.72
CA LEU A 79 5.30 6.25 2.29
C LEU A 79 6.05 7.28 1.44
N ASN A 80 5.97 8.57 1.80
CA ASN A 80 6.76 9.61 1.15
C ASN A 80 8.27 9.36 1.33
N MET A 81 8.73 8.89 2.49
CA MET A 81 10.14 8.49 2.69
C MET A 81 10.54 7.30 1.81
N LEU A 82 9.58 6.44 1.44
CA LEU A 82 9.78 5.34 0.49
C LEU A 82 9.61 5.76 -0.98
N GLY A 83 9.35 7.05 -1.25
CA GLY A 83 9.10 7.58 -2.59
C GLY A 83 7.76 7.17 -3.19
N LEU A 84 6.79 6.79 -2.35
CA LEU A 84 5.43 6.45 -2.75
C LEU A 84 4.49 7.62 -2.42
N THR A 85 3.82 8.17 -3.43
CA THR A 85 2.78 9.18 -3.21
C THR A 85 1.58 8.52 -2.52
N CYS A 86 1.14 9.10 -1.41
CA CYS A 86 0.06 8.57 -0.59
C CYS A 86 -0.94 9.66 -0.23
N ILE A 87 -2.22 9.30 -0.20
CA ILE A 87 -3.30 10.13 0.35
C ILE A 87 -4.10 9.36 1.39
N ASN A 88 -4.51 10.06 2.44
CA ASN A 88 -5.49 9.56 3.40
C ASN A 88 -6.86 10.20 3.06
N VAL A 89 -7.80 9.38 2.63
CA VAL A 89 -9.18 9.80 2.34
C VAL A 89 -9.96 9.84 3.64
N THR A 90 -10.56 11.00 3.88
CA THR A 90 -11.32 11.33 5.09
C THR A 90 -12.65 11.94 4.68
N GLY A 91 -13.63 11.99 5.57
CA GLY A 91 -14.89 12.68 5.28
C GLY A 91 -14.74 14.19 4.98
N GLN A 92 -13.58 14.79 5.26
CA GLN A 92 -13.33 16.22 5.03
C GLN A 92 -12.76 16.53 3.65
N ASN A 93 -12.00 15.61 3.05
CA ASN A 93 -11.35 15.80 1.74
C ASN A 93 -11.95 14.92 0.64
N MET A 94 -12.93 14.07 0.97
CA MET A 94 -13.63 13.25 0.00
C MET A 94 -14.42 14.14 -0.97
N SER A 95 -13.99 14.19 -2.23
CA SER A 95 -14.63 14.94 -3.31
C SER A 95 -14.40 14.24 -4.65
N ASP A 96 -15.22 14.55 -5.65
CA ASP A 96 -15.08 13.99 -7.01
C ASP A 96 -13.72 14.36 -7.62
N GLU A 97 -13.19 15.54 -7.33
CA GLU A 97 -11.86 15.96 -7.77
C GLU A 97 -10.76 15.07 -7.19
N LEU A 98 -10.81 14.76 -5.89
CA LEU A 98 -9.82 13.87 -5.27
C LEU A 98 -9.89 12.45 -5.87
N PHE A 99 -11.08 11.94 -6.14
CA PHE A 99 -11.22 10.63 -6.79
C PHE A 99 -10.66 10.64 -8.21
N LYS A 100 -10.85 11.74 -8.95
CA LYS A 100 -10.22 11.91 -10.26
C LYS A 100 -8.70 11.94 -10.18
N GLU A 101 -8.13 12.62 -9.20
CA GLU A 101 -6.67 12.59 -8.96
C GLU A 101 -6.16 11.17 -8.66
N ILE A 102 -6.95 10.35 -7.94
CA ILE A 102 -6.63 8.94 -7.69
C ILE A 102 -6.68 8.14 -8.99
N GLU A 103 -7.70 8.32 -9.82
CA GLU A 103 -7.84 7.68 -11.14
C GLU A 103 -6.68 8.05 -12.09
N ASP A 104 -6.26 9.32 -12.06
CA ASP A 104 -5.14 9.86 -12.83
C ASP A 104 -3.76 9.44 -12.26
N LEU A 105 -3.73 8.55 -11.27
CA LEU A 105 -2.52 7.99 -10.65
C LEU A 105 -1.61 9.04 -9.98
N HIS A 106 -2.16 10.17 -9.52
CA HIS A 106 -1.42 11.13 -8.70
C HIS A 106 -0.93 10.48 -7.39
N TYR A 107 -1.69 9.51 -6.89
CA TYR A 107 -1.38 8.73 -5.68
C TYR A 107 -1.15 7.26 -6.00
N ARG A 108 -0.03 6.70 -5.52
CA ARG A 108 0.27 5.26 -5.60
C ARG A 108 -0.37 4.46 -4.48
N VAL A 109 -0.70 5.12 -3.36
CA VAL A 109 -1.33 4.53 -2.19
C VAL A 109 -2.51 5.40 -1.74
N VAL A 110 -3.64 4.75 -1.48
CA VAL A 110 -4.83 5.36 -0.89
C VAL A 110 -5.11 4.67 0.42
N ILE A 111 -5.22 5.43 1.50
CA ILE A 111 -5.64 4.95 2.81
C ILE A 111 -7.06 5.45 3.03
N ILE A 112 -7.97 4.55 3.40
CA ILE A 112 -9.38 4.88 3.59
C ILE A 112 -9.96 4.04 4.73
N SER A 113 -10.91 4.60 5.47
CA SER A 113 -11.59 3.87 6.53
C SER A 113 -12.72 2.99 5.98
N PRO A 114 -13.06 1.87 6.64
CA PRO A 114 -14.19 1.03 6.22
C PRO A 114 -15.50 1.82 6.06
N GLU A 115 -15.76 2.77 6.96
CA GLU A 115 -16.98 3.58 6.94
C GLU A 115 -17.06 4.42 5.66
N LEU A 116 -15.96 5.04 5.24
CA LEU A 116 -15.94 5.85 4.02
C LEU A 116 -16.08 4.99 2.77
N VAL A 117 -15.49 3.79 2.73
CA VAL A 117 -15.68 2.86 1.60
C VAL A 117 -17.17 2.50 1.44
N ILE A 118 -17.89 2.32 2.54
CA ILE A 118 -19.32 1.97 2.53
C ILE A 118 -20.20 3.19 2.23
N LEU A 119 -19.81 4.38 2.69
CA LEU A 119 -20.53 5.63 2.43
C LEU A 119 -20.33 6.16 1.00
N SER A 120 -19.28 5.70 0.30
CA SER A 120 -18.98 6.09 -1.07
C SER A 120 -19.97 5.43 -2.04
N TYR A 121 -21.14 6.08 -2.15
CA TYR A 121 -22.26 5.92 -3.08
C TYR A 121 -23.39 4.90 -2.78
N PRO A 122 -24.68 5.32 -2.82
CA PRO A 122 -25.77 4.50 -3.38
C PRO A 122 -25.62 4.27 -4.89
#